data_AF-A0A2V8A2B5-F1
#
_entry.id   AF-A0A2V8A2B5-F1
#
_cell.length_a   1.000
_cell.length_b   1.000
_cell.length_c   1.000
_cell.angle_alpha   90.00
_cell.angle_beta   90.00
_cell.angle_gamma   90.00
#
_symmetry.space_group_name_H-M   'P 1'
#
loop_
_entity.id
_entity.type
_entity.pdbx_description
1 polymer ?
#
loop_
_entity_poly.entity_id
_entity_poly.type
_entity_poly.pdbx_seq_one_letter_code
_entity_poly.pdbx_strand_id
1 'polypeptide(L)'
;MIVGTYRYIVSALATPLRWMAYVVGFGGGKERGLKMVEEAAVYGGDNQEDARFALILLYNRERRYDDALKELAILRERYPRNRLVWLETGSTQLRAGRAAEAERVLNEGLARFVNDRRQRMFGEDALWLYKRGAARAALGRSAEAQGDLKQALSTEGRKWVYGRSHLELGKLALKAGARAAARQELETAIALCESDNDQAMADEAKRLLR
;
A
#
# COMPACT_ATOMS: atom_id res chain seq x y z
N MET A 1 -6.61 -5.61 -4.69
CA MET A 1 -6.57 -4.25 -4.08
C MET A 1 -5.28 -3.55 -4.42
N ILE A 2 -5.32 -2.78 -5.50
CA ILE A 2 -4.13 -2.19 -6.13
C ILE A 2 -4.43 -0.73 -6.45
N VAL A 3 -5.65 -0.44 -6.93
CA VAL A 3 -6.06 0.88 -7.41
C VAL A 3 -5.86 2.02 -6.38
N GLY A 4 -6.11 1.83 -5.08
CA GLY A 4 -5.98 2.90 -4.07
C GLY A 4 -4.56 3.41 -3.83
N THR A 5 -3.59 2.51 -3.62
CA THR A 5 -2.16 2.85 -3.52
C THR A 5 -1.54 3.18 -4.89
N TYR A 6 -2.14 2.72 -5.99
CA TYR A 6 -1.63 3.00 -7.34
C TYR A 6 -2.07 4.32 -7.94
N ARG A 7 -3.31 4.77 -7.75
CA ARG A 7 -3.70 6.16 -8.03
C ARG A 7 -2.78 7.14 -7.28
N TYR A 8 -2.28 6.71 -6.12
CA TYR A 8 -1.47 7.48 -5.19
C TYR A 8 0.01 7.60 -5.63
N ILE A 9 0.65 6.51 -6.07
CA ILE A 9 2.03 6.57 -6.62
C ILE A 9 2.03 7.21 -8.01
N VAL A 10 1.03 6.91 -8.86
CA VAL A 10 0.95 7.42 -10.23
C VAL A 10 0.61 8.91 -10.29
N SER A 11 -0.10 9.48 -9.31
CA SER A 11 -0.39 10.93 -9.30
C SER A 11 0.83 11.83 -9.05
N ALA A 12 1.93 11.28 -8.52
CA ALA A 12 3.18 12.02 -8.32
C ALA A 12 4.11 12.01 -9.55
N LEU A 13 3.82 11.13 -10.51
CA LEU A 13 4.50 11.07 -11.80
C LEU A 13 3.54 11.71 -12.79
N ALA A 14 3.77 12.97 -13.17
CA ALA A 14 3.11 13.50 -14.35
C ALA A 14 3.69 12.75 -15.55
N THR A 15 2.85 12.13 -16.38
CA THR A 15 3.16 11.42 -17.65
C THR A 15 3.15 9.86 -17.75
N PRO A 16 2.81 9.02 -16.74
CA PRO A 16 2.66 7.56 -16.96
C PRO A 16 1.32 7.15 -17.58
N LEU A 17 0.30 8.01 -17.48
CA LEU A 17 -1.08 7.64 -17.81
C LEU A 17 -1.29 7.41 -19.32
N ARG A 18 -0.47 8.04 -20.17
CA ARG A 18 -0.61 7.97 -21.63
C ARG A 18 -0.14 6.63 -22.21
N TRP A 19 0.82 5.95 -21.56
CA TRP A 19 1.27 4.60 -21.93
C TRP A 19 0.39 3.50 -21.33
N MET A 20 -0.13 3.69 -20.12
CA MET A 20 -1.10 2.76 -19.50
C MET A 20 -2.39 2.63 -20.34
N ALA A 21 -2.85 3.71 -20.97
CA ALA A 21 -3.96 3.65 -21.94
C ALA A 21 -3.62 2.77 -23.16
N TYR A 22 -2.36 2.74 -23.58
CA TYR A 22 -1.89 1.92 -24.69
C TYR A 22 -1.83 0.42 -24.33
N VAL A 23 -1.51 0.08 -23.07
CA VAL A 23 -1.45 -1.30 -22.57
C VAL A 23 -2.84 -1.86 -22.24
N VAL A 24 -3.80 -1.02 -21.85
CA VAL A 24 -5.19 -1.43 -21.57
C VAL A 24 -6.02 -1.68 -22.85
N GLY A 25 -5.60 -1.14 -24.00
CA GLY A 25 -6.32 -1.27 -25.28
C GLY A 25 -6.12 -2.58 -26.06
N PHE A 26 -5.16 -3.44 -25.70
CA PHE A 26 -4.93 -4.71 -26.39
C PHE A 26 -5.65 -5.86 -25.69
N GLY A 27 -6.87 -6.15 -26.17
CA GLY A 27 -7.51 -7.45 -25.95
C GLY A 27 -6.62 -8.56 -26.50
N GLY A 28 -5.95 -9.31 -25.62
CA GLY A 28 -5.23 -10.55 -25.98
C GLY A 28 -3.72 -10.61 -25.71
N GLY A 29 -3.12 -9.77 -24.87
CA GLY A 29 -1.65 -9.76 -24.74
C GLY A 29 -1.05 -9.44 -23.37
N LYS A 30 -1.67 -9.83 -22.25
CA LYS A 30 -1.17 -9.52 -20.89
C LYS A 30 0.29 -9.97 -20.67
N GLU A 31 0.63 -11.16 -21.14
CA GLU A 31 1.98 -11.74 -21.06
C GLU A 31 2.98 -11.02 -21.98
N ARG A 32 2.55 -10.64 -23.19
CA ARG A 32 3.38 -9.85 -24.12
C ARG A 32 3.64 -8.45 -23.57
N GLY A 33 2.61 -7.80 -23.02
CA GLY A 33 2.75 -6.49 -22.38
C GLY A 33 3.71 -6.55 -21.19
N LEU A 34 3.64 -7.59 -20.37
CA LEU A 34 4.58 -7.79 -19.27
C LEU A 34 6.01 -7.98 -19.77
N LYS A 35 6.22 -8.85 -20.75
CA LYS A 35 7.54 -9.12 -21.34
C LYS A 35 8.17 -7.85 -21.94
N MET A 36 7.39 -7.01 -22.61
CA MET A 36 7.89 -5.74 -23.15
C MET A 36 8.35 -4.78 -22.05
N VAL A 37 7.63 -4.73 -20.91
CA VAL A 37 8.05 -3.90 -19.76
C VAL A 37 9.26 -4.51 -19.05
N GLU A 38 9.35 -5.85 -18.96
CA GLU A 38 10.52 -6.55 -18.43
C GLU A 38 11.77 -6.24 -19.27
N GLU A 39 11.67 -6.29 -20.60
CA GLU A 39 12.73 -5.93 -21.53
C GLU A 39 13.14 -4.45 -21.38
N ALA A 40 12.18 -3.53 -21.27
CA ALA A 40 12.46 -2.09 -21.06
C ALA A 40 13.10 -1.78 -19.70
N ALA A 41 12.83 -2.57 -18.67
CA ALA A 41 13.50 -2.43 -17.37
C ALA A 41 14.95 -2.95 -17.41
N VAL A 42 15.26 -3.89 -18.30
CA VAL A 42 16.61 -4.47 -18.47
C VAL A 42 17.46 -3.60 -19.40
N TYR A 43 16.95 -3.18 -20.56
CA TYR A 43 17.69 -2.37 -21.51
C TYR A 43 17.72 -0.90 -21.06
N GLY A 44 18.89 -0.47 -20.58
CA GLY A 44 19.13 0.88 -20.06
C GLY A 44 18.86 1.98 -21.09
N GLY A 45 17.89 2.84 -20.79
CA GLY A 45 17.57 4.06 -21.49
C GLY A 45 16.80 5.02 -20.56
N ASP A 46 16.44 6.20 -21.03
CA ASP A 46 15.83 7.26 -20.21
C ASP A 46 14.55 6.84 -19.47
N ASN A 47 13.86 5.79 -19.95
CA ASN A 47 12.59 5.30 -19.39
C ASN A 47 12.73 4.06 -18.50
N GLN A 48 13.95 3.62 -18.17
CA GLN A 48 14.18 2.37 -17.42
C GLN A 48 13.52 2.39 -16.03
N GLU A 49 13.48 3.55 -15.40
CA GLU A 49 12.93 3.71 -14.03
C GLU A 49 11.41 3.67 -14.02
N ASP A 50 10.78 4.35 -14.98
CA ASP A 50 9.34 4.30 -15.19
C ASP A 50 8.89 2.87 -15.51
N ALA A 51 9.67 2.14 -16.30
CA ALA A 51 9.45 0.72 -16.57
C ALA A 51 9.49 -0.13 -15.29
N ARG A 52 10.46 0.11 -14.39
CA ARG A 52 10.53 -0.61 -13.10
C ARG A 52 9.34 -0.32 -12.20
N PHE A 53 8.89 0.94 -12.10
CA PHE A 53 7.67 1.28 -11.35
C PHE A 53 6.43 0.61 -11.96
N ALA A 54 6.35 0.52 -13.30
CA ALA A 54 5.30 -0.22 -13.99
C ALA A 54 5.39 -1.74 -13.74
N LEU A 55 6.58 -2.34 -13.68
CA LEU A 55 6.73 -3.75 -13.30
C LEU A 55 6.24 -4.02 -11.89
N ILE A 56 6.60 -3.17 -10.92
CA ILE A 56 6.13 -3.31 -9.54
C ILE A 56 4.59 -3.31 -9.51
N LEU A 57 3.94 -2.50 -10.35
CA LEU A 57 2.48 -2.52 -10.54
C LEU A 57 1.95 -3.84 -11.05
N LEU A 58 2.48 -4.28 -12.18
CA LEU A 58 2.02 -5.48 -12.83
C LEU A 58 2.24 -6.70 -11.94
N TYR A 59 3.43 -6.82 -11.33
CA TYR A 59 3.76 -7.90 -10.40
C TYR A 59 2.86 -7.93 -9.17
N ASN A 60 2.58 -6.79 -8.53
CA ASN A 60 1.63 -6.76 -7.42
C ASN A 60 0.20 -7.16 -7.84
N ARG A 61 -0.19 -6.87 -9.09
CA ARG A 61 -1.47 -7.29 -9.70
C ARG A 61 -1.58 -8.76 -9.96
N GLU A 62 -0.49 -9.37 -10.37
CA GLU A 62 -0.38 -10.80 -10.59
C GLU A 62 -0.08 -11.59 -9.32
N ARG A 63 -0.01 -10.92 -8.16
CA ARG A 63 0.45 -11.52 -6.90
C ARG A 63 1.88 -12.10 -6.98
N ARG A 64 2.68 -11.65 -7.96
CA ARG A 64 4.12 -11.95 -8.10
C ARG A 64 4.92 -11.06 -7.14
N TYR A 65 4.64 -11.17 -5.84
CA TYR A 65 5.19 -10.26 -4.84
C TYR A 65 6.71 -10.33 -4.73
N ASP A 66 7.29 -11.52 -4.92
CA ASP A 66 8.75 -11.68 -4.91
C ASP A 66 9.43 -10.91 -6.03
N ASP A 67 8.85 -10.89 -7.23
CA ASP A 67 9.40 -10.14 -8.36
C ASP A 67 9.24 -8.64 -8.14
N ALA A 68 8.12 -8.18 -7.57
CA ALA A 68 7.96 -6.80 -7.14
C ALA A 68 9.02 -6.40 -6.09
N LEU A 69 9.34 -7.29 -5.14
CA LEU A 69 10.33 -7.02 -4.10
C LEU A 69 11.76 -6.98 -4.65
N LYS A 70 12.09 -7.76 -5.69
CA LYS A 70 13.37 -7.66 -6.40
C LYS A 70 13.54 -6.29 -7.05
N GLU A 71 12.53 -5.80 -7.77
CA GLU A 71 12.57 -4.48 -8.38
C GLU A 71 12.65 -3.36 -7.33
N LEU A 72 11.91 -3.48 -6.22
CA LEU A 72 11.98 -2.54 -5.11
C LEU A 72 13.35 -2.53 -4.41
N ALA A 73 14.04 -3.67 -4.35
CA ALA A 73 15.40 -3.73 -3.81
C ALA A 73 16.38 -2.91 -4.68
N ILE A 74 16.32 -3.08 -6.00
CA ILE A 74 17.12 -2.30 -6.97
C ILE A 74 16.84 -0.79 -6.81
N LEU A 75 15.56 -0.40 -6.73
CA LEU A 75 15.20 1.00 -6.54
C LEU A 75 15.64 1.56 -5.18
N ARG A 76 15.68 0.75 -4.12
CA ARG A 76 16.18 1.18 -2.80
C ARG A 76 17.67 1.44 -2.79
N GLU A 77 18.44 0.64 -3.51
CA GLU A 77 19.89 0.85 -3.65
C GLU A 77 20.19 2.11 -4.45
N ARG A 78 19.46 2.31 -5.55
CA ARG A 78 19.63 3.48 -6.43
C ARG A 78 19.09 4.77 -5.81
N TYR A 79 17.98 4.69 -5.08
CA TYR A 79 17.29 5.81 -4.44
C TYR A 79 17.15 5.61 -2.93
N PRO A 80 18.28 5.58 -2.18
CA PRO A 80 18.25 5.26 -0.75
C PRO A 80 17.50 6.30 0.08
N ARG A 81 17.35 7.51 -0.46
CA ARG A 81 16.59 8.62 0.11
C ARG A 81 15.15 8.69 -0.39
N ASN A 82 14.66 7.81 -1.26
CA ASN A 82 13.27 7.86 -1.71
C ASN A 82 12.37 7.09 -0.73
N ARG A 83 11.70 7.82 0.16
CA ARG A 83 10.78 7.29 1.17
C ARG A 83 9.62 6.47 0.60
N LEU A 84 9.12 6.80 -0.59
CA LEU A 84 8.02 6.04 -1.19
C LEU A 84 8.43 4.62 -1.57
N VAL A 85 9.69 4.40 -1.96
CA VAL A 85 10.19 3.06 -2.27
C VAL A 85 10.22 2.19 -1.00
N TRP A 86 10.58 2.79 0.15
CA TRP A 86 10.53 2.10 1.45
C TRP A 86 9.10 1.75 1.87
N LEU A 87 8.18 2.71 1.73
CA LEU A 87 6.76 2.51 2.03
C LEU A 87 6.13 1.42 1.14
N GLU A 88 6.47 1.41 -0.15
CA GLU A 88 5.96 0.42 -1.10
C GLU A 88 6.59 -0.97 -0.88
N THR A 89 7.84 -1.03 -0.40
CA THR A 89 8.46 -2.27 0.06
C THR A 89 7.69 -2.88 1.23
N GLY A 90 7.43 -2.09 2.27
CA GLY A 90 6.61 -2.54 3.41
C GLY A 90 5.19 -2.95 2.99
N SER A 91 4.58 -2.18 2.09
CA SER A 91 3.24 -2.48 1.54
C SER A 91 3.21 -3.77 0.72
N THR A 92 4.25 -4.06 -0.05
CA THR A 92 4.37 -5.28 -0.84
C THR A 92 4.60 -6.49 0.06
N GLN A 93 5.43 -6.37 1.11
CA GLN A 93 5.60 -7.42 2.11
C GLN A 93 4.29 -7.78 2.82
N LEU A 94 3.47 -6.78 3.19
CA LEU A 94 2.12 -7.02 3.72
C LEU A 94 1.24 -7.80 2.76
N ARG A 95 1.23 -7.43 1.48
CA ARG A 95 0.46 -8.15 0.45
C ARG A 95 0.97 -9.58 0.25
N ALA A 96 2.26 -9.82 0.46
CA ALA A 96 2.88 -11.14 0.45
C ALA A 96 2.62 -11.98 1.72
N GLY A 97 1.90 -11.45 2.72
CA GLY A 97 1.67 -12.13 4.00
C GLY A 97 2.90 -12.13 4.93
N ARG A 98 3.93 -11.36 4.59
CA ARG A 98 5.22 -11.27 5.30
C ARG A 98 5.20 -10.13 6.30
N ALA A 99 4.38 -10.28 7.34
CA ALA A 99 4.11 -9.20 8.29
C ALA A 99 5.34 -8.77 9.10
N ALA A 100 6.23 -9.72 9.44
CA ALA A 100 7.47 -9.44 10.17
C ALA A 100 8.43 -8.57 9.34
N GLU A 101 8.61 -8.92 8.07
CA GLU A 101 9.43 -8.18 7.12
C GLU A 101 8.84 -6.81 6.82
N ALA A 102 7.50 -6.74 6.70
CA ALA A 102 6.80 -5.47 6.53
C ALA A 102 7.05 -4.54 7.71
N GLU A 103 6.83 -5.01 8.95
CA GLU A 103 7.08 -4.21 10.15
C GLU A 103 8.54 -3.75 10.20
N ARG A 104 9.49 -4.64 9.95
CA ARG A 104 10.92 -4.32 10.00
C ARG A 104 11.27 -3.19 9.02
N VAL A 105 10.84 -3.30 7.76
CA VAL A 105 11.13 -2.30 6.72
C VAL A 105 10.41 -0.97 7.00
N LEU A 106 9.17 -1.02 7.51
CA LEU A 106 8.40 0.18 7.83
C LEU A 106 9.00 0.93 9.02
N ASN A 107 9.47 0.21 10.04
CA ASN A 107 10.21 0.80 11.17
C ASN A 107 11.51 1.45 10.71
N GLU A 108 12.30 0.76 9.89
CA GLU A 108 13.54 1.31 9.34
C GLU A 108 13.27 2.58 8.51
N GLY A 109 12.25 2.55 7.65
CA GLY A 109 11.85 3.71 6.85
C GLY A 109 11.44 4.90 7.71
N LEU A 110 10.56 4.69 8.70
CA LEU A 110 10.13 5.74 9.62
C LEU A 110 11.30 6.35 10.40
N ALA A 111 12.21 5.52 10.93
CA ALA A 111 13.40 6.00 11.63
C ALA A 111 14.34 6.78 10.69
N ARG A 112 14.56 6.27 9.47
CA ARG A 112 15.44 6.89 8.48
C ARG A 112 14.95 8.27 8.04
N PHE A 113 13.64 8.47 7.93
CA PHE A 113 13.04 9.70 7.41
C PHE A 113 12.41 10.59 8.48
N VAL A 114 12.74 10.38 9.76
CA VAL A 114 12.20 11.19 10.87
C VAL A 114 12.53 12.68 10.74
N ASN A 115 13.73 12.99 10.24
CA ASN A 115 14.20 14.38 10.04
C ASN A 115 14.10 14.84 8.58
N ASP A 116 13.43 14.06 7.72
CA ASP A 116 13.27 14.41 6.31
C ASP A 116 12.23 15.53 6.15
N ARG A 117 12.72 16.69 5.69
CA ARG A 117 11.91 17.91 5.48
C ARG A 117 11.41 18.08 4.05
N ARG A 118 11.72 17.14 3.14
CA ARG A 118 11.19 17.21 1.77
C ARG A 118 9.68 17.10 1.78
N GLN A 119 9.06 17.75 0.80
CA GLN A 119 7.61 17.82 0.70
C GLN A 119 6.98 16.43 0.78
N ARG A 120 6.00 16.29 1.67
CA ARG A 120 5.22 15.08 1.81
C ARG A 120 4.04 15.10 0.86
N MET A 121 3.76 13.97 0.23
CA MET A 121 2.50 13.84 -0.49
C MET A 121 1.35 13.83 0.53
N PHE A 122 0.20 14.35 0.12
CA PHE A 122 -0.98 14.38 0.98
C PHE A 122 -1.29 12.99 1.54
N GLY A 123 -1.40 12.89 2.86
CA GLY A 123 -1.73 11.65 3.55
C GLY A 123 -0.62 10.62 3.70
N GLU A 124 0.64 10.95 3.40
CA GLU A 124 1.71 9.96 3.49
C GLU A 124 1.97 9.51 4.92
N ASP A 125 1.96 10.44 5.88
CA ASP A 125 2.22 10.11 7.28
C ASP A 125 1.17 9.16 7.83
N ALA A 126 -0.12 9.43 7.55
CA ALA A 126 -1.20 8.51 7.87
C ALA A 126 -1.02 7.14 7.19
N LEU A 127 -0.53 7.11 5.95
CA LEU A 127 -0.29 5.86 5.22
C LEU A 127 0.85 5.03 5.85
N TRP A 128 1.96 5.65 6.25
CA TRP A 128 3.04 4.97 6.96
C TRP A 128 2.53 4.31 8.25
N LEU A 129 1.78 5.08 9.05
CA LEU A 129 1.20 4.63 10.31
C LEU A 129 0.22 3.47 10.09
N TYR A 130 -0.70 3.61 9.13
CA TYR A 130 -1.64 2.55 8.77
C TYR A 130 -0.91 1.26 8.37
N LYS A 131 0.09 1.33 7.49
CA LYS A 131 0.82 0.14 7.03
C LYS A 131 1.56 -0.54 8.18
N ARG A 132 2.21 0.23 9.06
CA ARG A 132 2.90 -0.35 10.22
C ARG A 132 1.91 -0.95 11.21
N GLY A 133 0.80 -0.26 11.46
CA GLY A 133 -0.29 -0.74 12.31
C GLY A 133 -0.90 -2.05 11.79
N ALA A 134 -1.12 -2.17 10.48
CA ALA A 134 -1.59 -3.40 9.85
C ALA A 134 -0.58 -4.55 9.98
N ALA A 135 0.72 -4.28 9.82
CA ALA A 135 1.77 -5.29 10.02
C ALA A 135 1.78 -5.79 11.48
N ARG A 136 1.71 -4.87 12.44
CA ARG A 136 1.63 -5.18 13.87
C ARG A 136 0.37 -5.96 14.23
N ALA A 137 -0.77 -5.60 13.64
CA ALA A 137 -2.03 -6.33 13.83
C ALA A 137 -1.90 -7.79 13.34
N ALA A 138 -1.33 -7.99 12.15
CA ALA A 138 -1.08 -9.32 11.60
C ALA A 138 -0.10 -10.15 12.45
N LEU A 139 0.86 -9.50 13.12
CA LEU A 139 1.77 -10.13 14.09
C LEU A 139 1.15 -10.36 15.47
N GLY A 140 -0.10 -9.96 15.71
CA GLY A 140 -0.75 -10.07 17.01
C GLY A 140 -0.29 -9.05 18.04
N ARG A 141 0.48 -8.02 17.65
CA ARG A 141 0.95 -6.92 18.49
C ARG A 141 -0.16 -5.88 18.70
N SER A 142 -1.26 -6.30 19.32
CA SER A 142 -2.53 -5.55 19.34
C SER A 142 -2.41 -4.12 19.88
N ALA A 143 -1.68 -3.90 20.97
CA ALA A 143 -1.55 -2.57 21.58
C ALA A 143 -0.81 -1.59 20.67
N GLU A 144 0.31 -2.02 20.09
CA GLU A 144 1.11 -1.20 19.18
C GLU A 144 0.39 -0.95 17.86
N ALA A 145 -0.33 -1.96 17.35
CA ALA A 145 -1.20 -1.82 16.19
C ALA A 145 -2.28 -0.76 16.42
N GLN A 146 -2.98 -0.81 17.56
CA GLN A 146 -3.99 0.19 17.91
C GLN A 146 -3.39 1.60 18.00
N GLY A 147 -2.21 1.75 18.61
CA GLY A 147 -1.51 3.03 18.70
C GLY A 147 -1.25 3.64 17.32
N ASP A 148 -0.66 2.85 16.41
CA ASP A 148 -0.40 3.28 15.03
C ASP A 148 -1.68 3.62 14.26
N LEU A 149 -2.69 2.76 14.34
CA LEU A 149 -3.94 2.94 13.59
C LEU A 149 -4.72 4.16 14.08
N LYS A 150 -4.77 4.40 15.40
CA LYS A 150 -5.39 5.60 15.97
C LYS A 150 -4.62 6.87 15.59
N GLN A 151 -3.28 6.81 15.60
CA GLN A 151 -2.46 7.93 15.14
C GLN A 151 -2.67 8.18 13.63
N ALA A 152 -2.85 7.14 12.82
CA ALA A 152 -3.18 7.29 11.40
C ALA A 152 -4.50 8.02 11.18
N LEU A 153 -5.50 7.81 12.05
CA LEU A 153 -6.81 8.49 12.00
C LEU A 153 -6.76 9.95 12.46
N SER A 154 -5.82 10.32 13.33
CA SER A 154 -5.62 11.71 13.77
C SER A 154 -4.66 12.51 12.89
N THR A 155 -3.99 11.85 11.96
CA THR A 155 -3.05 12.45 11.01
C THR A 155 -3.75 12.72 9.69
N GLU A 156 -3.51 13.89 9.08
CA GLU A 156 -4.09 14.21 7.76
C GLU A 156 -3.80 13.11 6.74
N GLY A 157 -4.84 12.66 6.04
CA GLY A 157 -4.88 11.37 5.37
C GLY A 157 -6.02 11.25 4.35
N ARG A 158 -5.89 10.25 3.48
CA ARG A 158 -6.90 9.90 2.48
C ARG A 158 -8.01 9.07 3.13
N LYS A 159 -9.25 9.20 2.65
CA LYS A 159 -10.41 8.46 3.18
C LYS A 159 -10.21 6.94 3.14
N TRP A 160 -9.67 6.36 2.06
CA TRP A 160 -9.37 4.92 2.03
C TRP A 160 -8.37 4.48 3.10
N VAL A 161 -7.41 5.33 3.49
CA VAL A 161 -6.47 5.01 4.58
C VAL A 161 -7.23 4.94 5.89
N TYR A 162 -8.09 5.92 6.17
CA TYR A 162 -8.92 5.92 7.37
C TYR A 162 -9.87 4.73 7.42
N GLY A 163 -10.57 4.43 6.31
CA GLY A 163 -11.49 3.31 6.22
C GLY A 163 -10.80 1.97 6.52
N ARG A 164 -9.61 1.76 5.97
CA ARG A 164 -8.81 0.55 6.26
C ARG A 164 -8.24 0.54 7.67
N SER A 165 -7.89 1.69 8.24
CA SER A 165 -7.47 1.77 9.65
C SER A 165 -8.59 1.39 10.60
N HIS A 166 -9.81 1.88 10.35
CA HIS A 166 -11.01 1.48 11.09
C HIS A 166 -11.32 -0.01 10.93
N LEU A 167 -11.16 -0.58 9.73
CA LEU A 167 -11.31 -2.02 9.51
C LEU A 167 -10.35 -2.84 10.39
N GLU A 168 -9.08 -2.46 10.44
CA GLU A 168 -8.09 -3.15 11.29
C GLU A 168 -8.37 -2.97 12.78
N LEU A 169 -8.80 -1.78 13.22
CA LEU A 169 -9.24 -1.55 14.60
C LEU A 169 -10.46 -2.42 14.96
N GLY A 170 -11.42 -2.54 14.05
CA GLY A 170 -12.58 -3.41 14.20
C GLY A 170 -12.19 -4.88 14.36
N LYS A 171 -11.25 -5.39 13.54
CA LYS A 171 -10.70 -6.75 13.68
C LYS A 171 -10.02 -6.96 15.04
N LEU A 172 -9.23 -5.99 15.50
CA LEU A 172 -8.57 -6.04 16.81
C LEU A 172 -9.60 -6.04 17.95
N ALA A 173 -10.65 -5.22 17.85
CA ALA A 173 -11.74 -5.17 18.83
C ALA A 173 -12.54 -6.48 18.87
N LEU A 174 -12.82 -7.11 17.72
CA LEU A 174 -13.44 -8.44 17.66
C LEU A 174 -12.59 -9.48 18.38
N LYS A 175 -11.28 -9.50 18.12
CA LYS A 175 -10.33 -10.41 18.78
C LYS A 175 -10.29 -10.21 20.29
N ALA A 176 -10.48 -8.98 20.76
CA ALA A 176 -10.53 -8.63 22.18
C ALA A 176 -11.92 -8.88 22.83
N GLY A 177 -12.91 -9.35 22.08
CA GLY A 177 -14.29 -9.53 22.57
C GLY A 177 -15.08 -8.23 22.75
N ALA A 178 -14.54 -7.08 22.35
CA ALA A 178 -15.17 -5.77 22.47
C ALA A 178 -16.19 -5.52 21.35
N ARG A 179 -17.30 -6.26 21.36
CA ARG A 179 -18.30 -6.31 20.27
C ARG A 179 -18.89 -4.94 19.90
N ALA A 180 -19.18 -4.09 20.88
CA ALA A 180 -19.73 -2.76 20.64
C ALA A 180 -18.73 -1.84 19.93
N ALA A 181 -17.48 -1.80 20.42
CA ALA A 181 -16.40 -1.06 19.77
C ALA A 181 -16.11 -1.59 18.37
N ALA A 182 -16.06 -2.91 18.20
CA ALA A 182 -15.88 -3.54 16.91
C ALA A 182 -16.95 -3.13 15.89
N ARG A 183 -18.22 -3.10 16.31
CA ARG A 183 -19.33 -2.67 15.44
C ARG A 183 -19.12 -1.24 14.95
N GLN A 184 -18.85 -0.31 15.86
CA GLN A 184 -18.65 1.11 15.54
C GLN A 184 -17.49 1.31 14.55
N GLU A 185 -16.36 0.64 14.78
CA GLU A 185 -15.19 0.69 13.91
C GLU A 185 -15.52 0.13 12.51
N LEU A 186 -16.19 -1.01 12.43
CA LEU A 186 -16.53 -1.65 11.15
C LEU A 186 -17.59 -0.86 10.36
N GLU A 187 -18.59 -0.27 11.00
CA GLU A 187 -19.58 0.61 10.34
C GLU A 187 -18.91 1.85 9.74
N THR A 188 -17.99 2.47 10.49
CA THR A 188 -17.20 3.61 10.00
C THR A 188 -16.30 3.20 8.83
N ALA A 189 -15.68 2.01 8.92
CA ALA A 189 -14.87 1.46 7.84
C ALA A 189 -15.69 1.28 6.54
N ILE A 190 -16.91 0.75 6.63
CA ILE A 190 -17.82 0.57 5.48
C ILE A 190 -18.09 1.91 4.81
N ALA A 191 -18.57 2.90 5.58
CA ALA A 191 -18.95 4.20 5.04
C ALA A 191 -17.77 4.89 4.32
N LEU A 192 -16.58 4.86 4.93
CA LEU A 192 -15.38 5.45 4.33
C LEU A 192 -14.92 4.69 3.09
N CYS A 193 -14.89 3.36 3.13
CA CYS A 193 -14.43 2.54 2.01
C CYS A 193 -15.37 2.65 0.80
N GLU A 194 -16.69 2.65 1.01
CA GLU A 194 -17.68 2.84 -0.07
C GLU A 194 -17.54 4.23 -0.69
N SER A 195 -17.36 5.27 0.12
CA SER A 195 -17.20 6.65 -0.37
C SER A 195 -15.96 6.86 -1.24
N ASP A 196 -14.96 5.98 -1.14
CA ASP A 196 -13.69 6.04 -1.88
C ASP A 196 -13.53 4.88 -2.88
N ASN A 197 -14.61 4.15 -3.18
CA ASN A 197 -14.67 3.02 -4.12
C ASN A 197 -13.71 1.85 -3.77
N ASP A 198 -13.51 1.60 -2.48
CA ASP A 198 -12.72 0.48 -1.95
C ASP A 198 -13.63 -0.69 -1.55
N GLN A 199 -14.42 -1.18 -2.51
CA GLN A 199 -15.50 -2.15 -2.27
C GLN A 199 -15.01 -3.43 -1.58
N ALA A 200 -13.81 -3.89 -1.92
CA ALA A 200 -13.23 -5.08 -1.32
C ALA A 200 -13.09 -4.98 0.21
N MET A 201 -12.75 -3.79 0.72
CA MET A 201 -12.61 -3.55 2.16
C MET A 201 -13.97 -3.31 2.83
N ALA A 202 -14.90 -2.65 2.15
CA ALA A 202 -16.27 -2.51 2.62
C ALA A 202 -16.95 -3.88 2.79
N ASP A 203 -16.80 -4.78 1.81
CA ASP A 203 -17.39 -6.12 1.86
C ASP A 203 -16.77 -6.98 2.96
N GLU A 204 -15.46 -6.85 3.20
CA GLU A 204 -14.79 -7.50 4.32
C GLU A 204 -15.35 -7.02 5.66
N ALA A 205 -15.51 -5.71 5.84
CA ALA A 205 -16.08 -5.12 7.04
C ALA A 205 -17.53 -5.61 7.28
N LYS A 206 -18.37 -5.63 6.24
CA LYS A 206 -19.74 -6.15 6.29
C LYS A 206 -19.78 -7.62 6.70
N ARG A 207 -18.84 -8.43 6.21
CA ARG A 207 -18.75 -9.85 6.58
C ARG A 207 -18.41 -10.03 8.06
N LEU A 208 -17.61 -9.15 8.64
CA LEU A 208 -17.21 -9.19 10.05
C LEU A 208 -18.30 -8.70 11.02
N LEU A 209 -19.32 -7.99 10.52
CA LEU A 209 -20.48 -7.55 11.30
C LEU A 209 -21.58 -8.61 11.42
N ARG A 210 -21.56 -9.63 10.56
CA ARG A 210 -22.50 -10.77 10.58
C ARG A 210 -22.10 -11.77 11.65
#